data_AF-A0A9Q0L5Q8-F1
#
_entry.id   AF-A0A9Q0L5Q8-F1
#
_cell.length_a   1.000
_cell.length_b   1.000
_cell.length_c   1.000
_cell.angle_alpha   90.00
_cell.angle_beta   90.00
_cell.angle_gamma   90.00
#
_symmetry.space_group_name_H-M   'P 1'
#
loop_
_entity.id
_entity.type
_entity.pdbx_description
1 polymer ?
#
loop_
_entity_poly.entity_id
_entity_poly.type
_entity_poly.pdbx_seq_one_letter_code
_entity_poly.pdbx_strand_id
1 'polypeptide(L)'
;MSNLNIEEISNNFLKVFFHVLEVETSQLIKFYQENSTLSFGIESENYTIYEGKENIQKFIENSISKKTNIYDAISYLIDENKILIFICGIAEDLKKLKHKFTRTFILCPLETQDGYFIQNDIIKKLKNFGTISESNLKRNIEKLKSKQNSKTFEEIILESQKLLEKKEKEQKKLDQKKEKERSKFKPKYSYNPIDEYDHEVIPENSIYVSNLRLATKDYQLGIAFTNFGNVVYAESRSGKSFGFVEFDSKEAVERVLKEKEIIFDGRVLKIRKFY
;
A
#
# COMPACT_ATOMS: atom_id res chain seq x y z
N MET A 1 22.32 -25.90 -0.72
CA MET A 1 21.40 -24.91 -0.13
C MET A 1 20.11 -25.01 -0.91
N SER A 2 19.03 -25.48 -0.28
CA SER A 2 17.70 -25.51 -0.89
C SER A 2 17.28 -24.07 -1.20
N ASN A 3 16.83 -23.80 -2.43
CA ASN A 3 16.17 -22.54 -2.73
C ASN A 3 14.90 -22.47 -1.87
N LEU A 4 14.91 -21.61 -0.86
CA LEU A 4 13.77 -21.40 0.02
C LEU A 4 12.60 -20.87 -0.80
N ASN A 5 11.55 -21.68 -0.98
CA ASN A 5 10.35 -21.28 -1.68
C ASN A 5 9.46 -20.44 -0.75
N ILE A 6 9.75 -19.14 -0.65
CA ILE A 6 9.06 -18.22 0.26
C ILE A 6 7.56 -18.16 0.01
N GLU A 7 7.13 -18.30 -1.25
CA GLU A 7 5.72 -18.26 -1.63
C GLU A 7 4.99 -19.49 -1.10
N GLU A 8 5.56 -20.67 -1.29
CA GLU A 8 5.00 -21.92 -0.77
C GLU A 8 4.95 -21.94 0.77
N ILE A 9 6.02 -21.49 1.45
CA ILE A 9 6.05 -21.39 2.91
C ILE A 9 4.96 -20.42 3.40
N SER A 10 4.85 -19.25 2.78
CA SER A 10 3.88 -18.23 3.16
C SER A 10 2.44 -18.69 2.93
N ASN A 11 2.17 -19.30 1.79
CA ASN A 11 0.85 -19.82 1.45
C ASN A 11 0.42 -20.95 2.41
N ASN A 12 1.33 -21.88 2.70
CA ASN A 12 1.08 -22.94 3.67
C ASN A 12 0.88 -22.38 5.08
N PHE A 13 1.72 -21.45 5.52
CA PHE A 13 1.56 -20.77 6.79
C PHE A 13 0.20 -20.09 6.92
N LEU A 14 -0.19 -19.24 5.96
CA LEU A 14 -1.47 -18.53 5.99
C LEU A 14 -2.65 -19.52 6.03
N LYS A 15 -2.61 -20.56 5.20
CA LYS A 15 -3.66 -21.59 5.18
C LYS A 15 -3.84 -22.26 6.55
N VAL A 16 -2.74 -22.72 7.16
CA VAL A 16 -2.81 -23.41 8.46
C VAL A 16 -3.17 -22.42 9.58
N PHE A 17 -2.55 -21.24 9.59
CA PHE A 17 -2.78 -20.23 10.62
C PHE A 17 -4.26 -19.79 10.66
N PHE A 18 -4.86 -19.48 9.50
CA PHE A 18 -6.26 -19.06 9.44
C PHE A 18 -7.23 -20.21 9.68
N HIS A 19 -6.88 -21.44 9.29
CA HIS A 19 -7.65 -22.62 9.69
C HIS A 19 -7.68 -22.80 11.22
N VAL A 20 -6.52 -22.72 11.87
CA VAL A 20 -6.41 -22.82 13.34
C VAL A 20 -7.12 -21.66 14.03
N LEU A 21 -7.00 -20.44 13.48
CA LEU A 21 -7.72 -19.26 14.01
C LEU A 21 -9.23 -19.50 14.04
N GLU A 22 -9.79 -20.11 12.99
CA GLU A 22 -11.24 -20.32 12.83
C GLU A 22 -11.78 -21.56 13.57
N VAL A 23 -11.01 -22.65 13.61
CA VAL A 23 -11.49 -23.96 14.08
C VAL A 23 -10.90 -24.36 15.43
N GLU A 24 -9.65 -24.01 15.71
CA GLU A 24 -8.87 -24.53 16.85
C GLU A 24 -8.13 -23.40 17.58
N THR A 25 -8.82 -22.32 17.92
CA THR A 25 -8.20 -21.08 18.43
C THR A 25 -7.29 -21.30 19.66
N SER A 26 -7.54 -22.33 20.48
CA SER A 26 -6.68 -22.70 21.61
C SER A 26 -5.27 -23.17 21.19
N GLN A 27 -5.12 -23.64 19.96
CA GLN A 27 -3.84 -24.06 19.38
C GLN A 27 -3.06 -22.87 18.78
N LEU A 28 -3.69 -21.71 18.60
CA LEU A 28 -3.07 -20.57 17.91
C LEU A 28 -1.83 -20.06 18.64
N ILE A 29 -1.77 -20.19 19.96
CA ILE A 29 -0.59 -19.80 20.75
C ILE A 29 0.67 -20.61 20.40
N LYS A 30 0.53 -21.78 19.77
CA LYS A 30 1.66 -22.63 19.36
C LYS A 30 2.50 -22.03 18.23
N PHE A 31 1.96 -21.06 17.49
CA PHE A 31 2.72 -20.34 16.45
C PHE A 31 3.70 -19.30 17.02
N TYR A 32 3.61 -18.97 18.30
CA TYR A 32 4.38 -17.91 18.95
C TYR A 32 5.43 -18.50 19.92
N GLN A 33 6.46 -17.70 20.21
CA GLN A 33 7.52 -17.95 21.19
C GLN A 33 7.51 -16.84 22.26
N GLU A 34 8.33 -16.98 23.31
CA GLU A 34 8.36 -15.98 24.39
C GLU A 34 8.90 -14.62 23.96
N ASN A 35 9.70 -14.58 22.89
CA ASN A 35 10.19 -13.35 22.29
C ASN A 35 9.24 -12.79 21.20
N SER A 36 8.06 -13.37 21.01
CA SER A 36 7.08 -12.89 20.04
C SER A 36 6.35 -11.63 20.52
N THR A 37 5.93 -10.80 19.56
CA THR A 37 5.07 -9.63 19.83
C THR A 37 3.83 -9.65 18.94
N LEU A 38 2.66 -9.33 19.51
CA LEU A 38 1.46 -9.01 18.76
C LEU A 38 1.10 -7.54 18.96
N SER A 39 0.92 -6.80 17.87
CA SER A 39 0.46 -5.42 17.88
C SER A 39 -0.93 -5.34 17.30
N PHE A 40 -1.88 -4.77 18.03
CA PHE A 40 -3.24 -4.54 17.55
C PHE A 40 -3.57 -3.05 17.56
N GLY A 41 -4.01 -2.52 16.43
CA GLY A 41 -4.42 -1.13 16.31
C GLY A 41 -5.68 -0.96 15.46
N ILE A 42 -6.36 0.15 15.69
CA ILE A 42 -7.46 0.63 14.84
C ILE A 42 -6.94 1.83 14.04
N GLU A 43 -7.38 1.97 12.79
CA GLU A 43 -7.02 3.11 11.96
C GLU A 43 -7.27 4.46 12.65
N SER A 44 -6.24 5.32 12.63
CA SER A 44 -6.22 6.62 13.28
C SER A 44 -6.42 6.59 14.81
N GLU A 45 -6.11 5.45 15.44
CA GLU A 45 -6.08 5.27 16.89
C GLU A 45 -4.72 4.71 17.32
N ASN A 46 -4.50 4.67 18.63
CA ASN A 46 -3.29 4.07 19.20
C ASN A 46 -3.29 2.56 18.96
N TYR A 47 -2.09 1.98 18.97
CA TYR A 47 -1.89 0.54 18.97
C TYR A 47 -1.58 0.05 20.39
N THR A 48 -1.93 -1.21 20.65
CA THR A 48 -1.55 -1.95 21.86
C THR A 48 -0.57 -3.05 21.47
N ILE A 49 0.51 -3.21 22.22
CA ILE A 49 1.49 -4.28 22.04
C ILE A 49 1.29 -5.32 23.15
N TYR A 50 1.33 -6.59 22.76
CA TYR A 50 1.31 -7.76 23.62
C TYR A 50 2.62 -8.52 23.42
N GLU A 51 3.46 -8.54 24.46
CA GLU A 51 4.78 -9.17 24.42
C GLU A 51 4.74 -10.52 25.15
N GLY A 52 5.32 -11.54 24.52
CA GLY A 52 5.40 -12.89 25.07
C GLY A 52 4.11 -13.70 24.98
N LYS A 53 4.22 -15.02 25.15
CA LYS A 53 3.11 -15.95 24.87
C LYS A 53 1.92 -15.70 25.78
N GLU A 54 2.16 -15.41 27.06
CA GLU A 54 1.09 -15.19 28.02
C GLU A 54 0.17 -14.03 27.61
N ASN A 55 0.74 -12.89 27.23
CA ASN A 55 -0.04 -11.71 26.84
C ASN A 55 -0.72 -11.89 25.48
N ILE A 56 -0.06 -12.56 24.54
CA ILE A 56 -0.64 -12.90 23.24
C ILE A 56 -1.81 -13.87 23.42
N GLN A 57 -1.70 -14.85 24.31
CA GLN A 57 -2.78 -15.78 24.62
C GLN A 57 -4.00 -15.06 25.19
N LYS A 58 -3.80 -14.15 26.14
CA LYS A 58 -4.88 -13.30 26.67
C LYS A 58 -5.55 -12.48 25.55
N PHE A 59 -4.78 -11.97 24.59
CA PHE A 59 -5.36 -11.26 23.43
C PHE A 59 -6.23 -12.20 22.58
N ILE A 60 -5.71 -13.40 22.26
CA ILE A 60 -6.40 -14.40 21.43
C ILE A 60 -7.73 -14.81 22.07
N GLU A 61 -7.74 -15.10 23.37
CA GLU A 61 -8.93 -15.50 24.12
C GLU A 61 -10.02 -14.42 24.12
N ASN A 62 -9.62 -13.14 24.09
CA ASN A 62 -10.55 -11.99 24.15
C ASN A 62 -10.98 -11.45 22.78
N SER A 63 -10.28 -11.76 21.68
CA SER A 63 -10.39 -11.00 20.41
C SER A 63 -10.98 -11.79 19.23
N ILE A 64 -11.68 -12.90 19.48
CA ILE A 64 -11.94 -13.94 18.47
C ILE A 64 -12.84 -13.43 17.32
N SER A 65 -12.23 -13.10 16.17
CA SER A 65 -12.94 -13.04 14.89
C SER A 65 -13.04 -14.46 14.33
N LYS A 66 -14.23 -14.88 13.90
CA LYS A 66 -14.52 -16.29 13.55
C LYS A 66 -14.32 -16.63 12.07
N LYS A 67 -14.22 -15.63 11.21
CA LYS A 67 -14.05 -15.83 9.77
C LYS A 67 -13.17 -14.75 9.17
N THR A 68 -12.21 -15.17 8.35
CA THR A 68 -11.33 -14.26 7.61
C THR A 68 -11.35 -14.59 6.13
N ASN A 69 -11.52 -13.58 5.29
CA ASN A 69 -11.32 -13.68 3.85
C ASN A 69 -10.12 -12.82 3.45
N ILE A 70 -9.07 -13.45 2.93
CA ILE A 70 -7.85 -12.80 2.47
C ILE A 70 -8.03 -12.45 0.99
N TYR A 71 -7.78 -11.19 0.64
CA TYR A 71 -7.87 -10.71 -0.75
C TYR A 71 -6.53 -10.72 -1.45
N ASP A 72 -5.49 -10.38 -0.71
CA ASP A 72 -4.14 -10.28 -1.24
C ASP A 72 -3.15 -10.61 -0.13
N ALA A 73 -2.04 -11.23 -0.54
CA ALA A 73 -0.95 -11.62 0.31
C ALA A 73 0.36 -11.43 -0.46
N ILE A 74 1.29 -10.71 0.14
CA ILE A 74 2.62 -10.48 -0.42
C ILE A 74 3.65 -10.95 0.60
N SER A 75 4.65 -11.69 0.14
CA SER A 75 5.74 -12.17 0.99
C SER A 75 7.09 -11.70 0.47
N TYR A 76 7.99 -11.39 1.40
CA TYR A 76 9.36 -10.96 1.11
C TYR A 76 10.33 -11.59 2.12
N LEU A 77 11.51 -11.96 1.64
CA LEU A 77 12.63 -12.32 2.51
C LEU A 77 13.28 -11.02 3.03
N ILE A 78 13.40 -10.88 4.36
CA ILE A 78 13.93 -9.66 5.00
C ILE A 78 15.31 -9.85 5.65
N ASP A 79 15.71 -11.11 5.90
CA ASP A 79 16.98 -11.55 6.49
C ASP A 79 17.21 -13.00 6.05
N GLU A 80 18.40 -13.60 6.25
CA GLU A 80 18.82 -14.86 5.59
C GLU A 80 17.77 -15.98 5.62
N ASN A 81 16.93 -16.05 6.66
CA ASN A 81 15.77 -16.94 6.72
C ASN A 81 14.52 -16.30 7.38
N LYS A 82 14.36 -14.98 7.37
CA LYS A 82 13.15 -14.33 7.92
C LYS A 82 12.21 -13.89 6.82
N ILE A 83 10.93 -14.24 6.97
CA ILE A 83 9.91 -13.98 5.96
C ILE A 83 8.92 -12.95 6.50
N LEU A 84 8.83 -11.80 5.84
CA LEU A 84 7.74 -10.86 6.04
C LEU A 84 6.56 -11.26 5.17
N ILE A 85 5.36 -11.32 5.75
CA ILE A 85 4.11 -11.59 5.04
C ILE A 85 3.16 -10.44 5.34
N PHE A 86 2.73 -9.71 4.33
CA PHE A 86 1.69 -8.70 4.44
C PHE A 86 0.41 -9.22 3.79
N ILE A 87 -0.72 -9.10 4.48
CA ILE A 87 -2.02 -9.47 3.96
C ILE A 87 -3.04 -8.34 4.14
N CYS A 88 -4.01 -8.30 3.23
CA CYS A 88 -5.23 -7.53 3.41
C CYS A 88 -6.46 -8.40 3.20
N GLY A 89 -7.55 -8.08 3.90
CA GLY A 89 -8.75 -8.89 3.86
C GLY A 89 -9.93 -8.30 4.62
N ILE A 90 -10.96 -9.12 4.79
CA ILE A 90 -12.10 -8.85 5.68
C ILE A 90 -12.15 -9.90 6.78
N ALA A 91 -12.29 -9.42 8.02
CA ALA A 91 -12.53 -10.26 9.19
C ALA A 91 -13.94 -10.03 9.73
N GLU A 92 -14.57 -11.09 10.21
CA GLU A 92 -15.87 -11.06 10.89
C GLU A 92 -15.70 -11.24 12.39
N ASP A 93 -16.10 -10.21 13.16
CA ASP A 93 -16.01 -10.25 14.62
C ASP A 93 -17.12 -11.11 15.27
N LEU A 94 -17.07 -11.26 16.60
CA LEU A 94 -18.08 -12.02 17.37
C LEU A 94 -19.52 -11.51 17.18
N LYS A 95 -19.70 -10.24 16.79
CA LYS A 95 -21.00 -9.63 16.52
C LYS A 95 -21.44 -9.81 15.06
N LYS A 96 -20.71 -10.63 14.29
CA LYS A 96 -20.89 -10.85 12.84
C LYS A 96 -20.70 -9.58 12.00
N LEU A 97 -20.01 -8.57 12.53
CA LEU A 97 -19.69 -7.37 11.77
C LEU A 97 -18.41 -7.60 10.99
N LYS A 98 -18.47 -7.27 9.70
CA LYS A 98 -17.35 -7.38 8.77
C LYS A 98 -16.54 -6.09 8.75
N HIS A 99 -15.23 -6.22 8.93
CA HIS A 99 -14.29 -5.10 8.93
C HIS A 99 -13.13 -5.42 8.01
N LYS A 100 -12.70 -4.43 7.22
CA LYS A 100 -11.45 -4.54 6.49
C LYS A 100 -10.28 -4.52 7.48
N PHE A 101 -9.23 -5.26 7.19
CA PHE A 101 -8.02 -5.26 7.99
C PHE A 101 -6.78 -5.42 7.10
N THR A 102 -5.64 -4.99 7.63
CA THR A 102 -4.32 -5.44 7.17
C THR A 102 -3.66 -6.20 8.30
N ARG A 103 -2.89 -7.24 7.97
CA ARG A 103 -2.09 -7.97 8.95
C ARG A 103 -0.70 -8.24 8.39
N THR A 104 0.32 -8.04 9.22
CA THR A 104 1.71 -8.32 8.84
C THR A 104 2.28 -9.35 9.79
N PHE A 105 2.89 -10.40 9.26
CA PHE A 105 3.65 -11.37 10.01
C PHE A 105 5.13 -11.23 9.69
N ILE A 106 5.98 -11.39 10.70
CA ILE A 106 7.40 -11.69 10.50
C ILE A 106 7.62 -13.10 11.02
N LEU A 107 7.93 -14.03 10.13
CA LEU A 107 8.28 -15.40 10.45
C LEU A 107 9.79 -15.50 10.67
N CYS A 108 10.19 -16.10 11.78
CA CYS A 108 11.59 -16.43 12.07
C CYS A 108 11.77 -17.96 12.12
N PRO A 109 12.92 -18.47 11.68
CA PRO A 109 13.21 -19.89 11.74
C PRO A 109 13.29 -20.34 13.20
N LEU A 110 12.86 -21.57 13.46
CA LEU A 110 13.09 -22.21 14.76
C LEU A 110 14.54 -22.67 14.86
N GLU A 111 15.17 -22.47 16.01
CA GLU A 111 16.58 -22.86 16.23
C GLU A 111 16.76 -24.39 16.29
N THR A 112 15.71 -25.11 16.71
CA THR A 112 15.81 -26.54 17.07
C THR A 112 15.23 -27.50 16.03
N GLN A 113 14.59 -27.01 14.98
CA GLN A 113 13.93 -27.84 13.96
C GLN A 113 13.66 -27.06 12.67
N ASP A 114 13.41 -27.78 11.57
CA ASP A 114 12.87 -27.20 10.35
C ASP A 114 11.45 -26.66 10.62
N GLY A 115 11.31 -25.35 10.68
CA GLY A 115 10.03 -24.69 10.91
C GLY A 115 10.17 -23.22 11.22
N TYR A 116 9.03 -22.55 11.34
CA TYR A 116 8.94 -21.11 11.60
C TYR A 116 8.04 -20.84 12.80
N PHE A 117 8.36 -19.75 13.51
CA PHE A 117 7.46 -19.13 14.48
C PHE A 117 7.20 -17.67 14.09
N ILE A 118 6.13 -17.10 14.64
CA ILE A 118 5.75 -15.71 14.41
C ILE A 118 6.55 -14.83 15.40
N GLN A 119 7.54 -14.11 14.91
CA GLN A 119 8.28 -13.12 15.69
C GLN A 119 7.45 -11.86 15.93
N ASN A 120 6.78 -11.36 14.89
CA ASN A 120 5.90 -10.21 14.98
C ASN A 120 4.57 -10.50 14.27
N ASP A 121 3.46 -10.12 14.89
CA ASP A 121 2.12 -10.10 14.30
C ASP A 121 1.52 -8.72 14.47
N ILE A 122 1.28 -8.00 13.39
CA ILE A 122 0.76 -6.63 13.41
C ILE A 122 -0.60 -6.62 12.75
N ILE A 123 -1.65 -6.37 13.52
CA ILE A 123 -3.04 -6.33 13.08
C ILE A 123 -3.50 -4.87 13.09
N LYS A 124 -3.98 -4.40 11.94
CA LYS A 124 -4.62 -3.09 11.83
C LYS A 124 -6.05 -3.25 11.33
N LYS A 125 -7.02 -2.97 12.20
CA LYS A 125 -8.43 -2.86 11.83
C LYS A 125 -8.64 -1.53 11.11
N LEU A 126 -9.17 -1.58 9.90
CA LEU A 126 -9.47 -0.38 9.13
C LEU A 126 -10.86 0.11 9.50
N LYS A 127 -11.02 1.44 9.60
CA LYS A 127 -12.34 2.03 9.78
C LYS A 127 -13.07 1.89 8.46
N ASN A 128 -14.19 1.19 8.48
CA ASN A 128 -15.12 1.29 7.37
C ASN A 128 -15.56 2.76 7.32
N PHE A 129 -15.20 3.50 6.27
CA PHE A 129 -15.82 4.80 5.99
C PHE A 129 -17.33 4.56 5.83
N GLY A 130 -18.08 4.76 6.91
CA GLY A 130 -19.53 4.62 6.98
C GLY A 130 -20.06 3.30 7.54
N THR A 131 -19.96 3.08 8.85
CA THR A 131 -21.12 2.57 9.61
C THR A 131 -21.77 3.75 10.31
N ILE A 132 -22.60 4.50 9.57
CA ILE A 132 -23.71 5.21 10.22
C ILE A 132 -24.52 4.08 10.87
N SER A 133 -24.52 3.99 12.20
CA SER A 133 -25.33 3.00 12.91
C SER A 133 -26.75 3.01 12.36
N GLU A 134 -27.41 1.86 12.24
CA GLU A 134 -28.81 1.82 11.77
C GLU A 134 -29.71 2.77 12.58
N SER A 135 -29.37 3.04 13.85
CA SER A 135 -30.01 4.05 14.69
C SER A 135 -29.81 5.49 14.20
N ASN A 136 -28.61 5.85 13.74
CA ASN A 136 -28.31 7.15 13.15
C ASN A 136 -28.93 7.26 11.75
N LEU A 137 -28.98 6.16 10.98
CA LEU A 137 -29.65 6.14 9.68
C LEU A 137 -31.17 6.30 9.83
N LYS A 138 -31.81 5.58 10.77
CA LYS A 138 -33.25 5.72 11.06
C LYS A 138 -33.62 7.12 11.54
N ARG A 139 -32.82 7.70 12.45
CA ARG A 139 -33.03 9.06 12.97
C ARG A 139 -32.84 10.14 11.88
N ASN A 140 -31.89 9.93 10.97
CA ASN A 140 -31.69 10.81 9.83
C ASN A 140 -32.78 10.62 8.77
N ILE A 141 -33.25 9.40 8.53
CA ILE A 141 -34.36 9.08 7.63
C ILE A 141 -35.69 9.68 8.14
N GLU A 142 -35.98 9.63 9.44
CA GLU A 142 -37.17 10.29 10.03
C GLU A 142 -37.09 11.82 9.94
N LYS A 143 -35.88 12.39 10.13
CA LYS A 143 -35.63 13.83 9.88
C LYS A 143 -35.74 14.22 8.41
N LEU A 144 -35.48 13.29 7.49
CA LEU A 144 -35.61 13.51 6.04
C LEU A 144 -37.06 13.32 5.57
N LYS A 145 -37.81 12.37 6.15
CA LYS A 145 -39.24 12.13 5.86
C LYS A 145 -40.15 13.29 6.30
N SER A 146 -39.72 14.11 7.26
CA SER A 146 -40.46 15.31 7.70
C SER A 146 -40.24 16.54 6.81
N LYS A 147 -39.36 16.45 5.79
CA LYS A 147 -39.17 17.50 4.78
C LYS A 147 -39.59 16.95 3.40
N GLN A 148 -40.88 17.10 3.13
CA GLN A 148 -41.60 17.14 1.84
C GLN A 148 -41.09 16.33 0.63
N ASN A 149 -42.04 15.52 0.12
CA ASN A 149 -42.12 14.79 -1.15
C ASN A 149 -41.08 13.69 -1.39
N SER A 150 -41.42 12.48 -0.92
CA SER A 150 -40.61 11.29 -1.19
C SER A 150 -40.64 10.94 -2.66
N LYS A 151 -39.52 11.20 -3.34
CA LYS A 151 -39.17 10.47 -4.55
C LYS A 151 -38.98 8.99 -4.20
N THR A 152 -39.49 8.10 -5.05
CA THR A 152 -39.34 6.66 -4.87
C THR A 152 -37.86 6.26 -4.91
N PHE A 153 -37.51 5.09 -4.37
CA PHE A 153 -36.12 4.61 -4.42
C PHE A 153 -35.59 4.54 -5.87
N GLU A 154 -36.45 4.18 -6.81
CA GLU A 154 -36.12 4.18 -8.24
C GLU A 154 -35.87 5.59 -8.79
N GLU A 155 -36.65 6.58 -8.37
CA GLU A 155 -36.40 7.98 -8.74
C GLU A 155 -35.10 8.52 -8.13
N ILE A 156 -34.74 8.09 -6.92
CA ILE A 156 -33.46 8.44 -6.28
C ILE A 156 -32.28 7.81 -7.02
N ILE A 157 -32.40 6.53 -7.42
CA ILE A 157 -31.38 5.85 -8.21
C ILE A 157 -31.25 6.53 -9.59
N LEU A 158 -32.36 6.82 -10.25
CA LEU A 158 -32.38 7.48 -11.55
C LEU A 158 -31.83 8.91 -11.48
N GLU A 159 -32.13 9.66 -10.41
CA GLU A 159 -31.60 11.00 -10.19
C GLU A 159 -30.11 10.96 -9.84
N SER A 160 -29.66 9.96 -9.06
CA SER A 160 -28.24 9.74 -8.76
C SER A 160 -27.45 9.38 -10.01
N GLN A 161 -28.02 8.55 -10.90
CA GLN A 161 -27.44 8.22 -12.20
C GLN A 161 -27.40 9.45 -13.12
N LYS A 162 -28.48 10.24 -13.18
CA LYS A 162 -28.49 11.51 -13.92
C LYS A 162 -27.46 12.51 -13.38
N LEU A 163 -27.22 12.53 -12.08
CA LEU A 163 -26.19 13.37 -11.45
C LEU A 163 -24.78 12.87 -11.76
N LEU A 164 -24.55 11.57 -11.77
CA LEU A 164 -23.29 10.95 -12.21
C LEU A 164 -23.02 11.27 -13.68
N GLU A 165 -24.00 11.09 -14.56
CA GLU A 165 -23.87 11.45 -15.97
C GLU A 165 -23.66 12.96 -16.17
N LYS A 166 -24.33 13.80 -15.38
CA LYS A 166 -24.14 15.25 -15.43
C LYS A 166 -22.73 15.62 -14.96
N LYS A 167 -22.23 14.99 -13.90
CA LYS A 167 -20.84 15.15 -13.43
C LYS A 167 -19.84 14.62 -14.45
N GLU A 168 -20.11 13.52 -15.13
CA GLU A 168 -19.26 13.03 -16.23
C GLU A 168 -19.29 13.95 -17.44
N LYS A 169 -20.46 14.54 -17.78
CA LYS A 169 -20.57 15.55 -18.85
C LYS A 169 -19.92 16.87 -18.45
N GLU A 170 -19.98 17.27 -17.18
CA GLU A 170 -19.28 18.42 -16.63
C GLU A 170 -17.78 18.18 -16.54
N GLN A 171 -17.36 16.97 -16.19
CA GLN A 171 -15.97 16.53 -16.20
C GLN A 171 -15.45 16.48 -17.63
N LYS A 172 -16.20 15.92 -18.59
CA LYS A 172 -15.87 15.97 -20.03
C LYS A 172 -15.86 17.39 -20.57
N LYS A 173 -16.74 18.29 -20.11
CA LYS A 173 -16.69 19.71 -20.47
C LYS A 173 -15.51 20.43 -19.81
N LEU A 174 -15.13 20.04 -18.60
CA LEU A 174 -13.96 20.56 -17.89
C LEU A 174 -12.67 20.04 -18.53
N ASP A 175 -12.66 18.79 -18.98
CA ASP A 175 -11.56 18.16 -19.70
C ASP A 175 -11.47 18.74 -21.10
N GLN A 176 -12.58 18.97 -21.81
CA GLN A 176 -12.62 19.71 -23.07
C GLN A 176 -12.29 21.20 -22.89
N LYS A 177 -12.58 21.80 -21.73
CA LYS A 177 -12.17 23.17 -21.40
C LYS A 177 -10.69 23.22 -21.06
N LYS A 178 -10.15 22.24 -20.36
CA LYS A 178 -8.71 22.02 -20.13
C LYS A 178 -7.98 21.66 -21.42
N GLU A 179 -8.65 21.02 -22.38
CA GLU A 179 -8.14 20.67 -23.71
C GLU A 179 -8.20 21.88 -24.65
N LYS A 180 -9.24 22.73 -24.55
CA LYS A 180 -9.33 24.04 -25.19
C LYS A 180 -8.41 25.08 -24.56
N GLU A 181 -8.12 24.98 -23.25
CA GLU A 181 -7.11 25.77 -22.55
C GLU A 181 -5.71 25.23 -22.86
N ARG A 182 -5.51 23.92 -23.03
CA ARG A 182 -4.30 23.31 -23.60
C ARG A 182 -4.10 23.64 -25.08
N SER A 183 -5.16 23.90 -25.85
CA SER A 183 -5.05 24.33 -27.25
C SER A 183 -4.95 25.85 -27.42
N LYS A 184 -5.29 26.62 -26.38
CA LYS A 184 -4.95 28.05 -26.23
C LYS A 184 -3.57 28.25 -25.59
N PHE A 185 -3.10 27.28 -24.82
CA PHE A 185 -1.69 27.13 -24.53
C PHE A 185 -1.02 26.82 -25.88
N LYS A 186 -0.36 27.82 -26.46
CA LYS A 186 0.76 27.52 -27.35
C LYS A 186 1.93 27.23 -26.43
N PRO A 187 2.26 25.96 -26.11
CA PRO A 187 3.64 25.68 -25.81
C PRO A 187 4.41 26.15 -27.05
N LYS A 188 5.34 27.08 -26.86
CA LYS A 188 6.49 27.07 -27.77
C LYS A 188 7.11 25.69 -27.55
N TYR A 189 7.20 24.90 -28.63
CA TYR A 189 7.50 23.48 -28.71
C TYR A 189 6.27 22.54 -28.71
N SER A 190 5.88 22.15 -29.93
CA SER A 190 5.06 20.98 -30.24
C SER A 190 5.95 19.73 -30.30
N TYR A 191 5.41 18.54 -30.00
CA TYR A 191 5.95 17.34 -30.65
C TYR A 191 4.84 16.37 -31.11
N ASN A 192 4.98 15.95 -32.37
CA ASN A 192 4.26 14.86 -33.02
C ASN A 192 4.76 13.51 -32.49
N PRO A 193 4.01 12.41 -32.60
CA PRO A 193 4.58 11.07 -32.53
C PRO A 193 5.37 10.82 -33.82
N ILE A 194 6.68 11.14 -33.83
CA ILE A 194 7.57 10.90 -34.96
C ILE A 194 8.90 10.35 -34.41
N ASP A 195 9.30 9.22 -35.01
CA ASP A 195 10.64 8.89 -35.50
C ASP A 195 11.84 9.61 -34.85
N GLU A 196 12.80 8.78 -34.44
CA GLU A 196 14.17 9.12 -34.01
C GLU A 196 14.31 10.12 -32.85
N TYR A 197 14.82 9.61 -31.71
CA TYR A 197 15.35 10.44 -30.63
C TYR A 197 16.40 11.40 -31.20
N ASP A 198 16.17 12.71 -31.08
CA ASP A 198 17.28 13.65 -31.01
C ASP A 198 17.44 14.12 -29.56
N HIS A 199 18.66 13.90 -29.06
CA HIS A 199 19.10 14.27 -27.73
C HIS A 199 19.32 15.78 -27.70
N GLU A 200 18.50 16.61 -27.05
CA GLU A 200 18.98 18.00 -26.85
C GLU A 200 18.43 18.84 -25.70
N VAL A 201 17.33 18.50 -25.00
CA VAL A 201 16.91 19.31 -23.82
C VAL A 201 16.46 18.43 -22.66
N ILE A 202 17.38 18.22 -21.72
CA ILE A 202 17.15 17.55 -20.44
C ILE A 202 16.83 18.64 -19.41
N PRO A 203 15.81 18.47 -18.54
CA PRO A 203 15.44 19.50 -17.58
C PRO A 203 16.60 19.83 -16.63
N GLU A 204 16.82 21.12 -16.35
CA GLU A 204 17.98 21.63 -15.57
C GLU A 204 18.10 20.99 -14.16
N ASN A 205 16.97 20.58 -13.59
CA ASN A 205 16.89 19.97 -12.27
C ASN A 205 16.84 18.42 -12.32
N SER A 206 17.39 17.82 -13.38
CA SER A 206 17.46 16.37 -13.55
C SER A 206 18.83 15.79 -13.24
N ILE A 207 18.81 14.58 -12.67
CA ILE A 207 19.99 13.75 -12.45
C ILE A 207 19.89 12.45 -13.25
N TYR A 208 21.05 11.98 -13.69
CA TYR A 208 21.23 10.62 -14.19
C TYR A 208 21.60 9.70 -13.04
N VAL A 209 20.91 8.57 -12.97
CA VAL A 209 21.14 7.54 -11.95
C VAL A 209 21.50 6.24 -12.66
N SER A 210 22.68 5.67 -12.37
CA SER A 210 23.11 4.40 -12.97
C SER A 210 23.59 3.39 -11.93
N ASN A 211 23.78 2.15 -12.38
CA ASN A 211 23.96 0.95 -11.54
C ASN A 211 22.69 0.53 -10.80
N LEU A 212 21.51 0.84 -11.36
CA LEU A 212 20.22 0.35 -10.88
C LEU A 212 20.07 -1.15 -11.15
N ARG A 213 19.23 -1.81 -10.35
CA ARG A 213 18.82 -3.18 -10.64
C ARG A 213 17.93 -3.17 -11.88
N LEU A 214 18.03 -4.20 -12.73
CA LEU A 214 17.24 -4.29 -13.97
C LEU A 214 15.73 -4.27 -13.73
N ALA A 215 15.29 -4.72 -12.56
CA ALA A 215 13.89 -4.79 -12.15
C ALA A 215 13.40 -3.56 -11.37
N THR A 216 14.27 -2.58 -11.09
CA THR A 216 13.89 -1.34 -10.40
C THR A 216 12.76 -0.67 -11.16
N LYS A 217 11.70 -0.26 -10.44
CA LYS A 217 10.56 0.47 -11.00
C LYS A 217 10.68 1.97 -10.74
N ASP A 218 10.05 2.74 -11.61
CA ASP A 218 10.05 4.22 -11.60
C ASP A 218 9.67 4.79 -10.23
N TYR A 219 8.63 4.25 -9.61
CA TYR A 219 8.17 4.71 -8.30
C TYR A 219 9.19 4.42 -7.18
N GLN A 220 9.90 3.29 -7.24
CA GLN A 220 10.94 2.93 -6.26
C GLN A 220 12.14 3.87 -6.40
N LEU A 221 12.52 4.15 -7.65
CA LEU A 221 13.56 5.13 -7.96
C LEU A 221 13.17 6.52 -7.44
N GLY A 222 11.94 6.97 -7.69
CA GLY A 222 11.44 8.25 -7.19
C GLY A 222 11.48 8.33 -5.66
N ILE A 223 10.98 7.31 -4.96
CA ILE A 223 10.98 7.26 -3.48
C ILE A 223 12.41 7.37 -2.92
N ALA A 224 13.36 6.66 -3.52
CA ALA A 224 14.76 6.64 -3.06
C ALA A 224 15.41 8.04 -3.01
N PHE A 225 14.94 8.98 -3.84
CA PHE A 225 15.51 10.31 -3.93
C PHE A 225 14.71 11.40 -3.17
N THR A 226 13.58 11.05 -2.56
CA THR A 226 12.74 12.01 -1.81
C THR A 226 13.42 12.64 -0.60
N ASN A 227 14.39 11.95 0.01
CA ASN A 227 15.18 12.50 1.13
C ASN A 227 16.04 13.71 0.69
N PHE A 228 16.30 13.85 -0.61
CA PHE A 228 17.06 14.95 -1.18
C PHE A 228 16.20 16.06 -1.76
N GLY A 229 14.85 15.95 -1.74
CA GLY A 229 13.96 16.98 -2.26
C GLY A 229 12.66 16.40 -2.84
N ASN A 230 11.77 17.29 -3.26
CA ASN A 230 10.52 16.89 -3.87
C ASN A 230 10.78 16.44 -5.32
N VAL A 231 10.54 15.16 -5.59
CA VAL A 231 10.73 14.53 -6.91
C VAL A 231 9.47 14.75 -7.74
N VAL A 232 9.62 15.41 -8.90
CA VAL A 232 8.51 15.69 -9.83
C VAL A 232 8.41 14.64 -10.94
N TYR A 233 9.52 13.98 -11.25
CA TYR A 233 9.57 12.91 -12.24
C TYR A 233 10.65 11.90 -11.89
N ALA A 234 10.35 10.62 -12.10
CA ALA A 234 11.34 9.56 -12.02
C ALA A 234 11.01 8.52 -13.09
N GLU A 235 12.03 8.09 -13.84
CA GLU A 235 11.91 7.05 -14.85
C GLU A 235 13.10 6.11 -14.72
N SER A 236 12.82 4.85 -14.41
CA SER A 236 13.77 3.77 -14.55
C SER A 236 13.65 3.22 -15.97
N ARG A 237 14.77 3.13 -16.70
CA ARG A 237 14.76 2.50 -18.02
C ARG A 237 14.85 1.00 -17.85
N SER A 238 13.80 0.36 -17.32
CA SER A 238 13.72 -1.09 -17.08
C SER A 238 14.32 -1.90 -18.23
N GLY A 239 15.34 -2.71 -17.93
CA GLY A 239 16.16 -3.44 -18.94
C GLY A 239 17.49 -2.77 -19.30
N LYS A 240 17.67 -1.48 -18.99
CA LYS A 240 18.95 -0.76 -19.02
C LYS A 240 19.17 -0.24 -17.59
N SER A 241 20.24 -0.65 -16.93
CA SER A 241 20.53 -0.42 -15.50
C SER A 241 20.71 1.06 -15.05
N PHE A 242 19.88 1.98 -15.55
CA PHE A 242 19.90 3.41 -15.30
C PHE A 242 18.50 4.03 -15.39
N GLY A 243 18.39 5.27 -14.93
CA GLY A 243 17.18 6.06 -14.96
C GLY A 243 17.46 7.55 -14.76
N PHE A 244 16.40 8.32 -14.70
CA PHE A 244 16.42 9.76 -14.52
C PHE A 244 15.51 10.15 -13.37
N VAL A 245 15.91 11.17 -12.62
CA VAL A 245 15.10 11.77 -11.57
C VAL A 245 15.15 13.28 -11.73
N GLU A 246 13.98 13.93 -11.79
CA GLU A 246 13.82 15.37 -11.84
C GLU A 246 13.26 15.88 -10.51
N PHE A 247 13.84 16.96 -10.02
CA PHE A 247 13.37 17.67 -8.83
C PHE A 247 12.71 18.99 -9.20
N ASP A 248 11.87 19.50 -8.29
CA ASP A 248 11.31 20.85 -8.42
C ASP A 248 12.33 21.97 -8.14
N SER A 249 13.52 21.63 -7.62
CA SER A 249 14.49 22.58 -7.09
C SER A 249 15.94 22.17 -7.40
N LYS A 250 16.78 23.16 -7.75
CA LYS A 250 18.22 22.97 -8.01
C LYS A 250 18.98 22.57 -6.75
N GLU A 251 18.52 23.05 -5.59
CA GLU A 251 19.07 22.74 -4.28
C GLU A 251 18.95 21.24 -3.94
N ALA A 252 17.93 20.55 -4.49
CA ALA A 252 17.80 19.11 -4.36
C ALA A 252 18.92 18.38 -5.12
N VAL A 253 19.18 18.78 -6.37
CA VAL A 253 20.27 18.24 -7.19
C VAL A 253 21.62 18.44 -6.51
N GLU A 254 21.88 19.63 -5.97
CA GLU A 254 23.13 19.92 -5.26
C GLU A 254 23.32 19.08 -3.99
N ARG A 255 22.24 18.77 -3.28
CA ARG A 255 22.30 17.85 -2.12
C ARG A 255 22.67 16.44 -2.54
N VAL A 256 22.04 15.91 -3.60
CA VAL A 256 22.38 14.59 -4.14
C VAL A 256 23.86 14.52 -4.53
N LEU A 257 24.38 15.56 -5.20
CA LEU A 257 25.77 15.58 -5.69
C LEU A 257 26.82 15.74 -4.58
N LYS A 258 26.43 16.19 -3.38
CA LYS A 258 27.34 16.29 -2.22
C LYS A 258 27.52 14.98 -1.48
N GLU A 259 26.63 14.01 -1.69
CA GLU A 259 26.77 12.69 -1.07
C GLU A 259 27.96 11.92 -1.65
N LYS A 260 28.77 11.35 -0.77
CA LYS A 260 29.90 10.51 -1.18
C LYS A 260 29.43 9.20 -1.79
N GLU A 261 28.34 8.66 -1.26
CA GLU A 261 27.83 7.36 -1.64
C GLU A 261 26.33 7.29 -1.40
N ILE A 262 25.58 6.89 -2.43
CA ILE A 262 24.13 6.64 -2.32
C ILE A 262 23.91 5.16 -2.60
N ILE A 263 23.39 4.44 -1.61
CA ILE A 263 23.13 3.00 -1.71
C ILE A 263 21.63 2.78 -1.90
N PHE A 264 21.27 2.03 -2.93
CA PHE A 264 19.89 1.67 -3.25
C PHE A 264 19.84 0.22 -3.75
N ASP A 265 18.93 -0.58 -3.20
CA ASP A 265 18.84 -2.04 -3.46
C ASP A 265 20.18 -2.79 -3.27
N GLY A 266 20.97 -2.40 -2.27
CA GLY A 266 22.28 -2.99 -1.99
C GLY A 266 23.36 -2.67 -3.02
N ARG A 267 23.12 -1.68 -3.90
CA ARG A 267 24.06 -1.24 -4.93
C ARG A 267 24.43 0.22 -4.72
N VAL A 268 25.72 0.51 -4.89
CA VAL A 268 26.22 1.87 -4.90
C VAL A 268 25.81 2.54 -6.21
N LEU A 269 24.95 3.53 -6.13
CA LEU A 269 24.48 4.28 -7.29
C LEU A 269 25.57 5.22 -7.80
N LYS A 270 25.62 5.37 -9.12
CA LYS A 270 26.48 6.35 -9.79
C LYS A 270 25.61 7.48 -10.29
N ILE A 271 25.75 8.64 -9.66
CA ILE A 271 24.98 9.83 -9.98
C ILE A 271 25.81 10.78 -10.83
N ARG A 272 25.17 11.36 -11.85
CA ARG A 272 25.77 12.45 -12.65
C ARG A 272 24.74 13.53 -12.86
N LYS A 273 25.19 14.78 -12.83
CA LYS A 273 24.41 15.88 -13.37
C LYS A 273 24.41 15.76 -14.89
N PHE A 274 23.24 15.86 -15.51
CA PHE A 274 23.18 16.08 -16.95
C PHE A 274 23.45 17.57 -17.19
N TYR A 275 24.46 17.86 -18.00
CA TYR A 275 24.73 19.20 -18.55
C TYR A 275 24.17 19.26 -19.96
#